data_AF-A0A9D7RPA7-F1
#
_entry.id   AF-A0A9D7RPA7-F1
#
_cell.length_a   1.000
_cell.length_b   1.000
_cell.length_c   1.000
_cell.angle_alpha   90.00
_cell.angle_beta   90.00
_cell.angle_gamma   90.00
#
_symmetry.space_group_name_H-M   'P 1'
#
loop_
_entity.id
_entity.type
_entity.pdbx_description
1 polymer ?
#
loop_
_entity_poly.entity_id
_entity_poly.type
_entity_poly.pdbx_seq_one_letter_code
_entity_poly.pdbx_strand_id
1 'polypeptide(L)' 'MEIKTARQALGLTQAQLAEKLGVDHSLVSRLERGEVVPSTRDKLAVEALLVRAGLAA' A
#
# COMPACT_ATOMS: atom_id res chain seq x y z
N MET A 1 -4.01 -2.04 9.63
CA MET A 1 -4.06 -0.88 8.71
C MET A 1 -4.54 -1.37 7.36
N GLU A 2 -5.53 -0.70 6.79
CA GLU A 2 -6.05 -1.00 5.45
C GLU A 2 -5.14 -0.40 4.36
N ILE A 3 -4.71 -1.20 3.39
CA ILE A 3 -3.81 -0.79 2.28
C ILE A 3 -4.42 0.38 1.50
N LYS A 4 -5.73 0.32 1.24
CA LYS A 4 -6.47 1.36 0.52
C LYS A 4 -6.41 2.71 1.22
N THR A 5 -6.64 2.72 2.54
CA THR A 5 -6.62 3.95 3.35
C THR A 5 -5.23 4.58 3.34
N ALA A 6 -4.19 3.77 3.54
CA ALA A 6 -2.81 4.25 3.50
C ALA A 6 -2.45 4.84 2.12
N ARG A 7 -2.84 4.16 1.04
CA ARG A 7 -2.64 4.65 -0.33
C ARG A 7 -3.29 6.01 -0.55
N GLN A 8 -4.54 6.16 -0.12
CA GLN A 8 -5.31 7.39 -0.28
C GLN A 8 -4.70 8.53 0.53
N ALA A 9 -4.24 8.27 1.76
CA ALA A 9 -3.52 9.25 2.58
C ALA A 9 -2.22 9.73 1.92
N LEU A 10 -1.54 8.84 1.20
CA LEU A 10 -0.34 9.17 0.42
C LEU A 10 -0.64 9.88 -0.92
N GLY A 11 -1.91 10.07 -1.29
CA GLY A 11 -2.30 10.68 -2.56
C GLY A 11 -1.95 9.84 -3.80
N LEU A 12 -1.79 8.52 -3.66
CA LEU A 12 -1.32 7.64 -4.72
C LEU A 12 -2.46 6.95 -5.47
N THR A 13 -2.28 6.73 -6.77
CA THR A 13 -3.07 5.76 -7.54
C THR A 13 -2.65 4.33 -7.18
N GLN A 14 -3.48 3.33 -7.52
CA GLN A 14 -3.12 1.93 -7.31
C GLN A 14 -1.83 1.55 -8.06
N ALA A 15 -1.63 2.08 -9.27
CA ALA A 15 -0.42 1.87 -10.07
C ALA A 15 0.83 2.46 -9.41
N GLN A 16 0.74 3.67 -8.87
CA GLN A 16 1.86 4.31 -8.18
C GLN A 16 2.21 3.59 -6.86
N LEU A 17 1.22 3.06 -6.15
CA LEU A 17 1.51 2.22 -4.98
C LEU A 17 2.20 0.92 -5.41
N ALA A 18 1.73 0.26 -6.48
CA ALA A 18 2.33 -0.97 -6.98
C ALA A 18 3.80 -0.76 -7.38
N GLU A 19 4.10 0.33 -8.09
CA GLU A 19 5.46 0.73 -8.43
C GLU A 19 6.34 0.90 -7.19
N LYS A 20 5.86 1.62 -6.17
CA LYS A 20 6.60 1.82 -4.91
C LYS A 20 6.80 0.54 -4.11
N LEU A 21 5.89 -0.42 -4.22
CA LEU A 21 5.98 -1.73 -3.58
C LEU A 21 6.79 -2.73 -4.42
N GLY A 22 7.11 -2.42 -5.68
CA GLY A 22 7.75 -3.36 -6.61
C GLY A 22 6.90 -4.61 -6.83
N VAL A 23 5.58 -4.42 -7.03
CA VAL A 23 4.62 -5.49 -7.29
C VAL A 23 3.75 -5.16 -8.51
N ASP A 24 3.06 -6.16 -9.03
CA ASP A 24 2.10 -5.95 -10.11
C ASP A 24 0.88 -5.13 -9.65
N HIS A 25 0.35 -4.28 -10.53
CA HIS A 25 -0.82 -3.46 -10.26
C HIS A 25 -2.05 -4.28 -9.83
N SER A 26 -2.24 -5.47 -10.42
CA SER A 26 -3.34 -6.37 -10.06
C SER A 26 -3.24 -6.86 -8.62
N LEU A 27 -2.04 -6.95 -8.04
CA LEU A 27 -1.88 -7.34 -6.63
C LEU A 27 -2.44 -6.26 -5.72
N VAL A 28 -2.10 -4.99 -5.94
CA VAL A 28 -2.65 -3.87 -5.15
C VAL A 28 -4.17 -3.85 -5.23
N SER A 29 -4.72 -4.04 -6.43
CA SER A 29 -6.17 -4.09 -6.64
C SER A 29 -6.85 -5.21 -5.82
N ARG A 30 -6.26 -6.42 -5.79
CA ARG A 30 -6.76 -7.56 -5.02
C ARG A 30 -6.63 -7.37 -3.51
N LEU A 31 -5.50 -6.81 -3.06
CA LEU A 31 -5.27 -6.45 -1.66
C LEU A 31 -6.35 -5.49 -1.15
N GLU A 32 -6.68 -4.45 -1.93
CA GLU A 32 -7.68 -3.46 -1.54
C GLU A 32 -9.13 -3.96 -1.57
N ARG A 33 -9.39 -5.05 -2.31
CA ARG A 33 -10.69 -5.75 -2.29
C ARG A 33 -10.77 -6.85 -1.22
N GLY A 34 -9.69 -7.12 -0.50
CA GLY A 34 -9.63 -8.21 0.49
C GLY A 34 -9.57 -9.61 -0.12
N GLU A 35 -9.31 -9.72 -1.43
CA GLU A 35 -9.17 -11.02 -2.12
C GLU A 35 -7.84 -11.71 -1.79
N VAL A 36 -6.85 -10.93 -1.33
CA VAL A 36 -5.53 -11.41 -0.91
C VAL A 36 -5.20 -10.78 0.44
N VAL A 37 -4.69 -11.59 1.36
CA VAL A 37 -4.16 -11.09 2.63
C VAL A 37 -2.76 -10.50 2.38
N PRO A 38 -2.49 -9.24 2.76
CA PRO A 38 -1.17 -8.65 2.59
C PRO A 38 -0.12 -9.39 3.40
N SER A 39 1.03 -9.66 2.77
CA SER A 39 2.18 -10.24 3.44
C SER A 39 2.77 -9.28 4.47
N THR A 40 3.61 -9.78 5.37
CA THR A 40 4.38 -8.93 6.29
C THR A 40 5.20 -7.89 5.54
N ARG A 41 5.78 -8.26 4.39
CA ARG A 41 6.55 -7.36 3.54
C ARG A 41 5.69 -6.20 3.01
N ASP A 42 4.48 -6.49 2.54
CA ASP A 42 3.57 -5.45 2.00
C ASP A 42 3.15 -4.46 3.10
N LYS A 43 2.83 -4.98 4.30
CA LYS A 43 2.47 -4.17 5.47
C LYS A 43 3.61 -3.23 5.86
N LEU A 44 4.83 -3.77 6.04
CA LEU A 44 6.01 -2.99 6.40
C LEU A 44 6.37 -1.96 5.33
N ALA A 45 6.24 -2.31 4.05
CA ALA A 45 6.55 -1.37 2.97
C ALA A 45 5.57 -0.19 2.94
N VAL A 46 4.27 -0.43 3.15
CA VAL A 46 3.27 0.64 3.26
C VAL A 46 3.47 1.49 4.51
N GLU A 47 3.76 0.87 5.64
CA GLU A 47 4.09 1.58 6.88
C GLU A 47 5.32 2.48 6.69
N ALA A 48 6.38 1.97 6.07
CA ALA A 48 7.57 2.76 5.77
C ALA A 48 7.28 3.93 4.81
N LEU A 49 6.32 3.79 3.88
CA LEU A 49 5.89 4.90 3.04
C LEU A 49 5.18 5.99 3.85
N LEU A 50 4.32 5.62 4.79
CA LEU A 50 3.64 6.57 5.68
C LEU A 50 4.62 7.30 6.60
N VAL A 51 5.57 6.57 7.19
CA VAL A 51 6.64 7.17 8.02
C VAL A 51 7.43 8.19 7.21
N ARG A 52 7.86 7.83 5.99
CA ARG A 52 8.60 8.76 5.11
C ARG A 52 7.77 9.99 4.71
N ALA A 53 6.45 9.86 4.64
CA ALA A 53 5.54 10.97 4.34
C ALA A 53 5.19 11.82 5.59
N GLY A 54 5.68 11.47 6.78
CA GLY A 54 5.29 12.13 8.03
C GLY A 54 3.83 11.89 8.42
N LEU A 55 3.23 10.79 7.94
CA LEU A 55 1.83 10.42 8.15
C LEU A 55 1.65 9.29 9.18
N ALA A 56 2.74 8.75 9.70
CA ALA A 56 2.71 7.80 10.82
C ALA A 56 2.75 8.58 12.15
N ALA A 57 1.85 8.21 13.08
CA ALA A 57 1.80 8.73 14.44
C ALA A 57 2.85 8.10 15.34
#